data_AF-A0A3M1DFS8-F1
#
_entry.id   AF-A0A3M1DFS8-F1
#
_cell.length_a   1.000
_cell.length_b   1.000
_cell.length_c   1.000
_cell.angle_alpha   90.00
_cell.angle_beta   90.00
_cell.angle_gamma   90.00
#
_symmetry.space_group_name_H-M   'P 1'
#
loop_
_entity.id
_entity.type
_entity.pdbx_description
1 polymer ?
#
loop_
_entity_poly.entity_id
_entity_poly.type
_entity_poly.pdbx_seq_one_letter_code
_entity_poly.pdbx_strand_id
1 'polypeptide(L)'
;MSILVMTGERYEEPGLIASILRSNGIAVVHAQLAEGFPETEAYDGVIVLASTDALADEWVARVRWSVNNGQPYLGFETGALLLIKA
;
A
#
# COMPACT_ATOMS: atom_id res chain seq x y z
N MET A 1 9.27 -0.68 -13.48
CA MET A 1 7.96 -0.71 -12.82
C MET A 1 8.16 -1.09 -11.36
N SER A 2 7.69 -0.28 -10.43
CA SER A 2 7.77 -0.53 -8.98
C SER A 2 6.38 -0.43 -8.34
N ILE A 3 6.11 -1.30 -7.37
CA ILE A 3 4.88 -1.28 -6.59
C ILE A 3 5.24 -1.09 -5.12
N LEU A 4 4.61 -0.10 -4.49
CA LEU A 4 4.66 0.08 -3.05
C LEU A 4 3.72 -0.93 -2.39
N VAL A 5 4.24 -1.78 -1.51
CA VAL A 5 3.46 -2.67 -0.66
C VAL A 5 3.55 -2.16 0.77
N MET A 6 2.42 -1.69 1.29
CA MET A 6 2.27 -1.22 2.67
C MET A 6 1.77 -2.35 3.55
N THR A 7 2.47 -2.63 4.65
CA THR A 7 2.05 -3.63 5.63
C THR A 7 1.64 -3.00 6.96
N GLY A 8 0.67 -3.60 7.66
CA GLY A 8 0.36 -3.25 9.05
C GLY A 8 1.21 -4.06 10.05
N GLU A 9 1.07 -3.79 11.35
CA GLU A 9 1.82 -4.48 12.42
C GLU A 9 1.70 -6.02 12.37
N ARG A 10 0.55 -6.53 11.89
CA ARG A 10 0.31 -7.98 11.73
C ARG A 10 1.24 -8.63 10.70
N TYR A 11 1.85 -7.85 9.83
CA TYR A 11 2.70 -8.32 8.74
C TYR A 11 4.02 -7.54 8.74
N GLU A 12 5.04 -8.09 9.39
CA GLU A 12 6.38 -7.51 9.35
C GLU A 12 6.98 -7.54 7.93
N GLU A 13 6.54 -8.49 7.09
CA GLU A 13 6.99 -8.67 5.70
C GLU A 13 5.79 -8.79 4.73
N PRO A 14 5.92 -8.32 3.47
CA PRO A 14 4.87 -8.37 2.46
C PRO A 14 4.57 -9.78 1.91
N GLY A 15 5.32 -10.79 2.36
CA GLY A 15 5.00 -12.22 2.19
C GLY A 15 4.74 -12.65 0.74
N LEU A 16 3.63 -13.39 0.55
CA LEU A 16 3.25 -13.96 -0.75
C LEU A 16 3.08 -12.90 -1.84
N ILE A 17 2.53 -11.72 -1.51
CA ILE A 17 2.32 -10.64 -2.48
C ILE A 17 3.65 -10.19 -3.08
N ALA A 18 4.66 -9.93 -2.24
CA ALA A 18 5.98 -9.54 -2.74
C ALA A 18 6.63 -10.63 -3.58
N SER A 19 6.48 -11.91 -3.21
CA SER A 19 6.98 -13.03 -4.00
C SER A 19 6.36 -13.09 -5.39
N ILE A 20 5.04 -12.90 -5.50
CA ILE A 20 4.32 -12.86 -6.79
C ILE A 20 4.78 -11.68 -7.65
N LEU A 21 4.92 -10.48 -7.06
CA LEU A 21 5.38 -9.31 -7.79
C LEU A 21 6.80 -9.53 -8.35
N ARG A 22 7.72 -10.00 -7.50
CA ARG A 22 9.11 -10.27 -7.88
C ARG A 22 9.21 -11.37 -8.94
N SER A 23 8.40 -12.44 -8.86
CA SER A 23 8.40 -13.50 -9.89
C SER A 23 7.92 -13.02 -11.25
N ASN A 24 7.20 -11.89 -11.31
CA ASN A 24 6.76 -11.23 -12.54
C ASN A 24 7.70 -10.09 -12.96
N GLY A 25 8.89 -9.96 -12.35
CA GLY A 25 9.87 -8.92 -12.68
C GLY A 25 9.48 -7.52 -12.19
N ILE A 26 8.56 -7.43 -11.22
CA ILE A 26 8.10 -6.15 -10.66
C ILE A 26 8.93 -5.84 -9.40
N ALA A 27 9.52 -4.64 -9.36
CA ALA A 27 10.23 -4.19 -8.17
C ALA A 27 9.24 -3.92 -7.03
N VAL A 28 9.57 -4.37 -5.82
CA VAL A 28 8.74 -4.18 -4.63
C VAL A 28 9.44 -3.17 -3.74
N VAL A 29 8.77 -2.05 -3.49
CA VAL A 29 9.11 -1.15 -2.38
C VAL A 29 8.22 -1.52 -1.22
N HIS A 30 8.80 -1.72 -0.04
CA HIS A 30 8.06 -2.12 1.15
C HIS A 30 8.20 -1.02 2.21
N ALA A 31 7.08 -0.69 2.84
CA ALA A 31 7.02 0.20 3.99
C ALA A 31 5.91 -0.26 4.94
N GLN A 32 5.97 0.21 6.18
CA GLN A 32 4.94 -0.07 7.18
C GLN A 32 3.97 1.10 7.29
N LEU A 33 2.67 0.82 7.47
CA LEU A 33 1.66 1.86 7.68
C LEU A 33 1.97 2.73 8.91
N ALA A 34 2.51 2.11 9.97
CA ALA A 34 2.92 2.82 11.19
C ALA A 34 4.04 3.86 10.96
N GLU A 35 4.83 3.71 9.90
CA GLU A 35 5.89 4.66 9.52
C GLU A 35 5.38 5.74 8.56
N GLY A 36 4.11 5.67 8.16
CA GLY A 36 3.51 6.57 7.19
C GLY A 36 3.84 6.21 5.75
N PHE A 37 3.26 6.95 4.81
CA PHE A 37 3.56 6.75 3.39
C PHE A 37 4.88 7.43 3.01
N PRO A 38 5.80 6.72 2.36
CA PRO A 38 7.06 7.30 1.92
C PRO A 38 6.83 8.43 0.89
N GLU A 39 7.37 9.62 1.18
CA GLU A 39 7.14 10.86 0.42
C GLU A 39 7.91 10.96 -0.90
N THR A 40 9.00 10.20 -1.05
CA THR A 40 10.08 10.55 -1.99
C THR A 40 10.26 9.63 -3.21
N GLU A 41 9.56 8.50 -3.29
CA GLU A 41 9.68 7.62 -4.46
C GLU A 41 8.39 7.58 -5.27
N ALA A 42 8.54 7.72 -6.58
CA ALA A 42 7.46 7.47 -7.52
C ALA A 42 7.30 5.96 -7.69
N TYR A 43 6.12 5.45 -7.34
CA TYR A 43 5.72 4.06 -7.59
C TYR A 43 4.65 4.02 -8.67
N ASP A 44 4.63 2.94 -9.45
CA ASP A 44 3.63 2.75 -10.50
C ASP A 44 2.29 2.23 -9.94
N GLY A 45 2.24 1.84 -8.67
CA GLY A 45 1.03 1.36 -8.00
C GLY A 45 1.23 1.15 -6.50
N VAL A 46 0.12 1.02 -5.79
CA VAL A 46 0.10 0.86 -4.32
C VAL A 46 -0.74 -0.37 -3.96
N ILE A 47 -0.20 -1.20 -3.09
CA ILE A 47 -0.90 -2.30 -2.44
C ILE A 47 -0.88 -2.04 -0.94
N VAL A 48 -2.04 -2.09 -0.28
CA VAL A 48 -2.13 -1.98 1.19
C VAL A 48 -2.71 -3.26 1.76
N LEU A 49 -1.91 -3.93 2.60
CA LEU A 49 -2.32 -5.15 3.29
C LEU A 49 -3.18 -4.83 4.53
N ALA A 50 -3.76 -5.87 5.11
CA ALA A 50 -4.54 -5.73 6.34
C ALA A 50 -3.69 -5.20 7.51
N SER A 51 -4.28 -4.37 8.35
CA SER A 51 -3.69 -3.86 9.59
C SER A 51 -4.71 -3.90 10.72
N THR A 52 -4.22 -4.01 11.96
CA THR A 52 -4.99 -3.81 13.19
C THR A 52 -5.14 -2.33 13.56
N ASP A 53 -4.38 -1.45 12.92
CA ASP A 53 -4.38 -0.01 13.23
C ASP A 53 -5.70 0.66 12.82
N ALA A 54 -6.03 1.72 13.55
CA ALA A 54 -7.10 2.61 13.15
C ALA A 54 -6.75 3.29 11.82
N LEU A 55 -7.76 3.47 10.96
CA LEU A 55 -7.61 4.13 9.67
C LEU A 55 -7.27 5.62 9.85
N ALA A 56 -5.99 5.97 9.79
CA ALA A 56 -5.54 7.35 9.88
C ALA A 56 -6.02 8.18 8.68
N ASP A 57 -6.43 9.44 8.92
CA ASP A 57 -6.97 10.31 7.86
C ASP A 57 -5.93 10.65 6.78
N GLU A 58 -4.64 10.69 7.16
CA GLU A 58 -3.53 10.84 6.22
C GLU A 58 -3.44 9.68 5.21
N TRP A 59 -3.72 8.45 5.64
CA TRP A 59 -3.70 7.29 4.74
C TRP A 59 -4.85 7.38 3.74
N VAL A 60 -6.03 7.78 4.21
CA VAL A 60 -7.19 8.04 3.34
C VAL A 60 -6.86 9.11 2.30
N ALA A 61 -6.24 10.22 2.72
CA ALA A 61 -5.83 11.30 1.82
C ALA A 61 -4.83 10.81 0.76
N ARG A 62 -3.89 9.94 1.13
CA ARG A 62 -2.92 9.38 0.19
C ARG A 62 -3.55 8.39 -0.80
N VAL A 63 -4.50 7.55 -0.36
CA VAL A 63 -5.27 6.67 -1.25
C VAL A 63 -6.13 7.49 -2.22
N ARG A 64 -6.82 8.53 -1.72
CA ARG A 64 -7.57 9.49 -2.56
C ARG A 64 -6.67 10.12 -3.62
N TRP A 65 -5.46 10.53 -3.24
CA TRP A 65 -4.49 11.05 -4.20
C TRP A 65 -4.10 10.01 -5.26
N SER A 66 -3.83 8.75 -4.89
CA SER A 66 -3.53 7.68 -5.86
C SER A 66 -4.64 7.55 -6.89
N VAL A 67 -5.88 7.41 -6.43
CA VAL A 67 -7.05 7.21 -7.29
C VAL A 67 -7.24 8.41 -8.22
N ASN A 68 -7.17 9.63 -7.69
CA ASN A 68 -7.36 10.85 -8.49
C ASN A 68 -6.28 11.07 -9.54
N ASN A 69 -5.08 10.52 -9.35
CA ASN A 69 -3.98 10.61 -10.30
C ASN A 69 -3.85 9.35 -11.19
N GLY A 70 -4.84 8.46 -11.16
CA GLY A 70 -4.84 7.23 -11.96
C GLY A 70 -3.77 6.22 -11.55
N GLN A 71 -3.17 6.35 -10.36
CA GLN A 71 -2.24 5.38 -9.82
C GLN A 71 -3.04 4.15 -9.34
N PRO A 72 -2.79 2.95 -9.90
CA PRO A 72 -3.42 1.71 -9.46
C PRO A 72 -3.32 1.50 -7.95
N TYR A 73 -4.44 1.09 -7.34
CA TYR A 73 -4.55 0.78 -5.93
C TYR A 73 -5.19 -0.59 -5.72
N LEU A 74 -4.63 -1.39 -4.80
CA LEU A 74 -5.21 -2.65 -4.34
C LEU A 74 -5.18 -2.71 -2.81
N GLY A 75 -6.32 -2.95 -2.18
CA GLY A 75 -6.42 -3.04 -0.71
C GLY A 75 -6.92 -4.41 -0.24
N PHE A 76 -6.38 -4.91 0.87
CA PHE A 76 -6.84 -6.11 1.56
C PHE A 76 -7.38 -5.78 2.96
N GLU A 77 -8.55 -6.28 3.32
CA GLU A 77 -9.26 -6.00 4.59
C GLU A 77 -9.24 -4.50 4.93
N THR A 78 -8.50 -4.09 5.96
CA THR A 78 -8.30 -2.70 6.39
C THR A 78 -7.79 -1.80 5.25
N GLY A 79 -6.92 -2.31 4.38
CA GLY A 79 -6.48 -1.60 3.17
C GLY A 79 -7.63 -1.36 2.18
N ALA A 80 -8.61 -2.27 2.08
CA ALA A 80 -9.80 -2.03 1.26
C ALA A 80 -10.72 -0.96 1.89
N LEU A 81 -10.79 -0.90 3.22
CA LEU A 81 -11.56 0.13 3.93
C LEU A 81 -11.01 1.54 3.69
N LEU A 82 -9.68 1.70 3.54
CA LEU A 82 -9.07 2.98 3.16
C LEU A 82 -9.63 3.51 1.83
N LEU A 83 -9.82 2.63 0.85
CA LEU A 83 -10.37 3.01 -0.46
C LEU A 83 -11.85 3.42 -0.36
N ILE A 84 -12.64 2.75 0.47
CA ILE A 84 -14.06 3.09 0.67
C ILE A 84 -14.21 4.48 1.31
N LYS A 85 -13.27 4.87 2.18
CA LYS A 85 -13.27 6.18 2.86
C LYS A 85 -12.65 7.30 2.00
N ALA A 86 -11.94 6.95 0.93
CA ALA A 86 -11.20 7.87 0.06
C ALA A 86 -12.13 8.65 -0.88
#